data_AF-A0A9W2Y535-F1
#
_entry.id   AF-A0A9W2Y535-F1
#
_cell.length_a   1.000
_cell.length_b   1.000
_cell.length_c   1.000
_cell.angle_alpha   90.00
_cell.angle_beta   90.00
_cell.angle_gamma   90.00
#
_symmetry.space_group_name_H-M   'P 1'
#
loop_
_entity.id
_entity.type
_entity.pdbx_description
1 polymer ?
#
loop_
_entity_poly.entity_id
_entity_poly.type
_entity_poly.pdbx_seq_one_letter_code
_entity_poly.pdbx_strand_id
1 'polypeptide(L)'
;MSSDINAAPDSSKASQRQTAESEGEKERDEAACDEVRPDQAEPQEAAPEDVSVSLEKAKLQTGLKNLNASHCRLQDDCSDTSARCRLLQSSHRELSQQHRRLQDEVQALKQQIKEGKFCPDGWRQIGSSFYLKSTERKNWRESRADCLRRGSDLVRISGPEEQEIVSKLSGGNESWIGLRTEWMPAGPKYVWKWVDGSALSQRFWAEELEATSWQAAACCRRGNWTTTFQNAIKSWICEK
;
A
#
# COMPACT_ATOMS: atom_id res chain seq x y z
N MET A 1 -18.73 -0.76 -55.31
CA MET A 1 -19.37 -1.29 -54.09
C MET A 1 -18.55 -0.81 -52.90
N SER A 2 -19.18 -0.01 -52.04
CA SER A 2 -18.90 0.36 -50.64
C SER A 2 -17.47 0.28 -50.10
N SER A 3 -16.83 1.39 -49.69
CA SER A 3 -16.99 2.12 -48.41
C SER A 3 -16.59 1.24 -47.21
N ASP A 4 -15.65 1.59 -46.31
CA ASP A 4 -15.52 2.85 -45.59
C ASP A 4 -14.09 3.16 -45.09
N ILE A 5 -13.88 4.46 -44.90
CA ILE A 5 -12.75 5.16 -44.28
C ILE A 5 -13.00 5.22 -42.77
N ASN A 6 -11.97 5.00 -41.94
CA ASN A 6 -12.00 5.45 -40.54
C ASN A 6 -10.71 6.23 -40.23
N ALA A 7 -10.84 7.56 -40.32
CA ALA A 7 -9.90 8.53 -39.79
C ALA A 7 -10.22 8.78 -38.30
N ALA A 8 -9.16 8.97 -37.51
CA ALA A 8 -9.24 9.27 -36.08
C ALA A 8 -9.86 10.67 -35.82
N PRO A 9 -10.63 10.87 -34.74
CA PRO A 9 -11.01 12.20 -34.31
C PRO A 9 -10.02 12.77 -33.28
N ASP A 10 -9.60 13.97 -33.63
CA ASP A 10 -8.92 15.06 -32.92
C ASP A 10 -9.31 15.23 -31.43
N SER A 11 -8.29 15.36 -30.56
CA SER A 11 -8.38 15.47 -29.10
C SER A 11 -8.69 16.87 -28.58
N SER A 12 -9.00 17.85 -29.43
CA SER A 12 -9.08 19.26 -29.00
C SER A 12 -10.46 19.80 -28.61
N LYS A 13 -11.48 18.96 -28.31
CA LYS A 13 -12.83 19.42 -27.91
C LYS A 13 -13.33 18.99 -26.51
N ALA A 14 -12.51 18.31 -25.72
CA ALA A 14 -12.95 17.85 -24.39
C ALA A 14 -12.88 18.94 -23.29
N SER A 15 -12.21 20.08 -23.54
CA SER A 15 -11.89 21.06 -22.49
C SER A 15 -12.92 22.18 -22.28
N GLN A 16 -14.04 22.20 -23.00
CA GLN A 16 -15.09 23.23 -22.87
C GLN A 16 -16.41 22.73 -22.29
N ARG A 17 -16.49 21.47 -21.84
CA ARG A 17 -17.71 20.92 -21.21
C ARG A 17 -17.71 20.94 -19.68
N GLN A 18 -16.69 21.48 -19.03
CA GLN A 18 -16.57 21.49 -17.56
C GLN A 18 -16.92 22.83 -16.89
N THR A 19 -17.42 23.83 -17.62
CA THR A 19 -17.85 25.12 -17.05
C THR A 19 -19.35 25.39 -17.17
N ALA A 20 -20.19 24.36 -17.35
CA ALA A 20 -21.64 24.53 -17.55
C ALA A 20 -22.53 23.75 -16.57
N GLU A 21 -21.98 23.23 -15.47
CA GLU A 21 -22.75 22.53 -14.42
C GLU A 21 -22.83 23.32 -13.09
N SER A 22 -22.48 24.61 -13.09
CA SER A 22 -22.61 25.47 -11.90
C SER A 22 -23.78 26.46 -11.91
N GLU A 23 -24.65 26.44 -12.93
CA GLU A 23 -25.78 27.38 -13.06
C GLU A 23 -27.08 26.60 -13.31
N GLY A 24 -27.61 25.94 -12.28
CA GLY A 24 -28.77 25.08 -12.48
C GLY A 24 -29.41 24.47 -11.25
N GLU A 25 -29.22 25.03 -10.06
CA GLU A 25 -30.12 24.75 -8.93
C GLU A 25 -30.87 26.03 -8.60
N LYS A 26 -31.86 26.28 -9.47
CA LYS A 26 -32.99 27.18 -9.24
C LYS A 26 -33.52 26.99 -7.82
N GLU A 27 -33.67 28.12 -7.13
CA GLU A 27 -34.56 28.39 -6.02
C GLU A 27 -35.51 27.23 -5.73
N ARG A 28 -35.23 26.50 -4.65
CA ARG A 28 -36.22 25.63 -4.05
C ARG A 28 -36.86 26.45 -2.94
N ASP A 29 -38.10 26.86 -3.18
CA ASP A 29 -38.94 27.66 -2.32
C ASP A 29 -38.73 27.33 -0.84
N GLU A 30 -38.25 28.31 -0.07
CA GLU A 30 -38.44 28.34 1.39
C GLU A 30 -39.93 28.47 1.67
N ALA A 31 -40.65 27.36 1.61
CA ALA A 31 -41.96 27.26 2.23
C ALA A 31 -41.73 27.19 3.75
N ALA A 32 -41.55 28.36 4.37
CA ALA A 32 -41.74 28.50 5.80
C ALA A 32 -43.12 27.91 6.12
N CYS A 33 -43.19 26.93 7.03
CA CYS A 33 -44.46 26.44 7.55
C CYS A 33 -45.12 27.60 8.31
N ASP A 34 -45.83 28.48 7.59
CA ASP A 34 -46.62 29.58 8.16
C ASP A 34 -47.55 28.99 9.22
N GLU A 35 -47.54 29.61 10.40
CA GLU A 35 -48.53 29.32 11.44
C GLU A 35 -49.92 29.38 10.81
N VAL A 36 -50.73 28.34 11.04
CA VAL A 36 -52.16 28.43 10.78
C VAL A 36 -52.70 29.54 11.69
N ARG A 37 -52.79 30.76 11.14
CA ARG A 37 -53.41 31.90 11.80
C ARG A 37 -54.82 31.44 12.20
N PRO A 38 -55.17 31.41 13.50
CA PRO A 38 -56.51 31.05 13.90
C PRO A 38 -57.44 32.08 13.26
N ASP A 39 -58.36 31.58 12.45
CA ASP A 39 -59.36 32.37 11.75
C ASP A 39 -60.01 33.31 12.79
N GLN A 40 -59.88 34.62 12.57
CA GLN A 40 -60.56 35.61 13.40
C GLN A 40 -62.05 35.47 13.08
N ALA A 41 -62.74 34.61 13.82
CA ALA A 41 -64.18 34.52 13.78
C ALA A 41 -64.74 35.87 14.31
N GLU A 42 -65.21 36.72 13.39
CA GLU A 42 -66.15 37.79 13.73
C GLU A 42 -67.41 37.16 14.37
N PRO A 43 -68.02 37.83 15.36
CA PRO A 43 -69.20 37.30 16.03
C PRO A 43 -70.43 37.41 15.12
N GLN A 44 -70.73 36.35 14.39
CA GLN A 44 -72.05 36.18 13.76
C GLN A 44 -72.96 35.37 14.67
N GLU A 45 -74.19 35.88 14.82
CA GLU A 45 -75.24 35.37 15.70
C GLU A 45 -75.34 33.84 15.72
N ALA A 46 -75.38 33.32 16.94
CA ALA A 46 -75.47 31.89 17.22
C ALA A 46 -76.81 31.30 16.76
N ALA A 47 -76.78 30.56 15.66
CA ALA A 47 -77.69 29.44 15.46
C ALA A 47 -77.16 28.23 16.26
N PRO A 48 -78.02 27.31 16.75
CA PRO A 48 -77.54 26.15 17.49
C PRO A 48 -76.88 25.22 16.48
N GLU A 49 -75.57 25.36 16.28
CA GLU A 49 -74.81 24.33 15.60
C GLU A 49 -74.97 23.03 16.40
N ASP A 50 -75.37 21.97 15.71
CA ASP A 50 -75.45 20.63 16.28
C ASP A 50 -74.09 20.29 16.92
N VAL A 51 -74.09 20.04 18.23
CA VAL A 51 -72.89 19.77 19.04
C VAL A 51 -72.04 18.64 18.43
N SER A 52 -72.69 17.72 17.72
CA SER A 52 -72.05 16.64 16.97
C SER A 52 -71.11 17.15 15.86
N VAL A 53 -71.57 18.12 15.06
CA VAL A 53 -70.82 18.70 13.92
C VAL A 53 -69.62 19.51 14.41
N SER A 54 -69.80 20.29 15.48
CA SER A 54 -68.72 21.03 16.13
C SER A 54 -67.59 20.11 16.64
N LEU A 55 -67.94 18.94 17.18
CA LEU A 55 -66.97 17.96 17.66
C LEU A 55 -66.18 17.29 16.52
N GLU A 56 -66.84 16.95 15.41
CA GLU A 56 -66.18 16.41 14.22
C GLU A 56 -65.22 17.43 13.58
N LYS A 57 -65.63 18.70 13.49
CA LYS A 57 -64.77 19.80 13.02
C LYS A 57 -63.51 19.92 13.88
N ALA A 58 -63.64 19.87 15.20
CA ALA A 58 -62.51 19.93 16.13
C ALA A 58 -61.55 18.72 15.98
N LYS A 59 -62.10 17.51 15.77
CA LYS A 59 -61.31 16.30 15.49
C LYS A 59 -60.56 16.41 14.18
N LEU A 60 -61.21 16.87 13.11
CA LEU A 60 -60.58 17.08 11.80
C LEU A 60 -59.48 18.14 11.85
N GLN A 61 -59.72 19.25 12.55
CA GLN A 61 -58.69 20.28 12.77
C GLN A 61 -57.48 19.75 13.53
N THR A 62 -57.70 18.91 14.54
CA THR A 62 -56.61 18.26 15.28
C THR A 62 -55.83 17.29 14.40
N GLY A 63 -56.53 16.51 13.57
CA GLY A 63 -55.92 15.61 12.59
C GLY A 63 -55.07 16.37 11.56
N LEU A 64 -55.57 17.49 11.04
CA LEU A 64 -54.85 18.33 10.09
C LEU A 64 -53.58 18.93 10.72
N LYS A 65 -53.66 19.41 11.97
CA LYS A 65 -52.50 19.91 12.73
C LYS A 65 -51.43 18.82 12.91
N ASN A 66 -51.83 17.61 13.30
CA ASN A 66 -50.92 16.48 13.49
C ASN A 66 -50.28 16.03 12.18
N LEU A 67 -51.04 16.05 11.08
CA LEU A 67 -50.56 15.70 9.75
C LEU A 67 -49.55 16.75 9.26
N ASN A 68 -49.84 18.04 9.43
CA ASN A 68 -48.92 19.11 9.06
C ASN A 68 -47.62 19.07 9.87
N ALA A 69 -47.71 18.81 11.19
CA ALA A 69 -46.54 18.63 12.04
C ALA A 69 -45.72 17.39 11.66
N SER A 70 -46.36 16.33 11.14
CA SER A 70 -45.65 15.17 10.61
C SER A 70 -44.98 15.48 9.27
N HIS A 71 -45.62 16.29 8.44
CA HIS A 71 -45.07 16.74 7.16
C HIS A 71 -43.83 17.63 7.34
N CYS A 72 -43.89 18.68 8.18
CA CYS A 72 -42.72 19.55 8.42
C CYS A 72 -41.55 18.72 9.02
N ARG A 73 -41.80 17.73 9.89
CA ARG A 73 -40.74 16.83 10.40
C ARG A 73 -40.07 15.99 9.32
N LEU A 74 -40.86 15.38 8.42
CA LEU A 74 -40.31 14.59 7.31
C LEU A 74 -39.55 15.47 6.30
N GLN A 75 -39.99 16.72 6.11
CA GLN A 75 -39.31 17.72 5.29
C GLN A 75 -37.89 18.02 5.83
N ASP A 76 -37.77 18.20 7.15
CA ASP A 76 -36.50 18.45 7.82
C ASP A 76 -35.55 17.25 7.72
N ASP A 77 -36.05 16.04 8.00
CA ASP A 77 -35.27 14.80 7.91
C ASP A 77 -34.75 14.55 6.48
N CYS A 78 -35.57 14.84 5.47
CA CYS A 78 -35.17 14.73 4.07
C CYS A 78 -34.07 15.74 3.71
N SER A 79 -34.18 16.97 4.24
CA SER A 79 -33.20 18.03 4.03
C SER A 79 -31.87 17.71 4.70
N ASP A 80 -31.88 17.22 5.94
CA ASP A 80 -30.68 16.74 6.66
C ASP A 80 -30.02 15.57 5.92
N THR A 81 -30.81 14.57 5.52
CA THR A 81 -30.29 13.41 4.79
C THR A 81 -29.65 13.83 3.47
N SER A 82 -30.25 14.77 2.74
CA SER A 82 -29.68 15.34 1.52
C SER A 82 -28.34 16.05 1.78
N ALA A 83 -28.25 16.85 2.85
CA ALA A 83 -27.00 17.49 3.25
C ALA A 83 -25.90 16.47 3.58
N ARG A 84 -26.23 15.40 4.32
CA ARG A 84 -25.31 14.31 4.64
C ARG A 84 -24.85 13.54 3.41
N CYS A 85 -25.74 13.28 2.46
CA CYS A 85 -25.39 12.66 1.18
C CYS A 85 -24.40 13.51 0.39
N ARG A 86 -24.60 14.84 0.33
CA ARG A 86 -23.65 15.78 -0.31
C ARG A 86 -22.28 15.75 0.37
N LEU A 87 -22.25 15.76 1.70
CA LEU A 87 -21.00 15.66 2.46
C LEU A 87 -20.29 14.32 2.19
N LEU A 88 -21.01 13.20 2.22
CA LEU A 88 -20.44 11.88 1.94
C LEU A 88 -19.89 11.79 0.51
N GLN A 89 -20.59 12.37 -0.48
CA GLN A 89 -20.10 12.43 -1.85
C GLN A 89 -18.80 13.23 -1.97
N SER A 90 -18.67 14.35 -1.24
CA SER A 90 -17.42 15.13 -1.23
C SER A 90 -16.24 14.33 -0.65
N SER A 91 -16.45 13.67 0.50
CA SER A 91 -15.43 12.81 1.12
C SER A 91 -15.05 11.62 0.23
N HIS A 92 -16.03 11.00 -0.43
CA HIS A 92 -15.75 9.91 -1.38
C HIS A 92 -14.92 10.38 -2.58
N ARG A 93 -15.19 11.58 -3.12
CA ARG A 93 -14.38 12.17 -4.20
C ARG A 93 -12.95 12.41 -3.76
N GLU A 94 -12.75 12.98 -2.57
CA GLU A 94 -11.42 13.21 -1.98
C GLU A 94 -10.65 11.90 -1.78
N LEU A 95 -11.27 10.91 -1.14
CA LEU A 95 -10.64 9.62 -0.89
C LEU A 95 -10.32 8.88 -2.20
N SER A 96 -11.20 8.94 -3.19
CA SER A 96 -10.96 8.38 -4.52
C SER A 96 -9.79 9.07 -5.22
N GLN A 97 -9.65 10.38 -5.07
CA GLN A 97 -8.52 11.13 -5.61
C GLN A 97 -7.22 10.75 -4.90
N GLN A 98 -7.23 10.63 -3.58
CA GLN A 98 -6.07 10.17 -2.80
C GLN A 98 -5.66 8.75 -3.18
N HIS A 99 -6.62 7.84 -3.34
CA HIS A 99 -6.36 6.47 -3.76
C HIS A 99 -5.69 6.44 -5.15
N ARG A 100 -6.17 7.24 -6.10
CA ARG A 100 -5.56 7.36 -7.43
C ARG A 100 -4.12 7.86 -7.34
N ARG A 101 -3.86 8.92 -6.56
CA ARG A 101 -2.51 9.47 -6.37
C ARG A 101 -1.55 8.42 -5.80
N LEU A 102 -1.97 7.70 -4.76
CA LEU A 102 -1.16 6.63 -4.16
C LEU A 102 -0.93 5.48 -5.15
N GLN A 103 -1.92 5.13 -5.97
CA GLN A 103 -1.73 4.13 -7.03
C GLN A 103 -0.70 4.58 -8.06
N ASP A 104 -0.75 5.85 -8.49
CA ASP A 104 0.21 6.43 -9.44
C ASP A 104 1.63 6.45 -8.85
N GLU A 105 1.80 6.85 -7.59
CA GLU A 105 3.10 6.81 -6.88
C GLU A 105 3.65 5.38 -6.77
N VAL A 106 2.81 4.41 -6.40
CA VAL A 106 3.21 2.99 -6.32
C VAL A 106 3.61 2.47 -7.70
N GLN A 107 2.89 2.83 -8.76
CA GLN A 107 3.27 2.44 -10.13
C GLN A 107 4.61 3.06 -10.54
N ALA A 108 4.83 4.34 -10.24
CA ALA A 108 6.09 5.02 -10.53
C ALA A 108 7.28 4.39 -9.79
N LEU A 109 7.13 4.10 -8.48
CA LEU A 109 8.17 3.44 -7.69
C LEU A 109 8.48 2.02 -8.21
N LYS A 110 7.44 1.25 -8.56
CA LYS A 110 7.62 -0.08 -9.18
C LYS A 110 8.40 0.00 -10.49
N GLN A 111 8.12 1.01 -11.32
CA GLN A 111 8.85 1.22 -12.56
C GLN A 111 10.32 1.60 -12.30
N GLN A 112 10.59 2.46 -11.32
CA GLN A 112 11.96 2.81 -10.95
C GLN A 112 12.76 1.61 -10.41
N ILE A 113 12.13 0.71 -9.66
CA ILE A 113 12.75 -0.57 -9.22
C ILE A 113 13.05 -1.46 -10.43
N LYS A 114 12.12 -1.59 -11.37
CA LYS A 114 12.31 -2.38 -12.60
C LYS A 114 13.45 -1.84 -13.47
N GLU A 115 13.60 -0.52 -13.52
CA GLU A 115 14.68 0.18 -14.23
C GLU A 115 16.01 0.17 -13.47
N GLY A 116 16.06 -0.38 -12.25
CA GLY A 116 17.28 -0.47 -11.45
C GLY A 116 17.79 0.87 -10.94
N LYS A 117 16.99 1.95 -10.99
CA LYS A 117 17.40 3.32 -10.63
C LYS A 117 17.90 3.48 -9.19
N PHE A 118 17.60 2.53 -8.32
CA PHE A 118 18.01 2.51 -6.91
C PHE A 118 19.19 1.59 -6.59
N CYS A 119 19.67 0.81 -7.58
CA CYS A 119 20.82 -0.05 -7.38
C CYS A 119 22.08 0.69 -7.88
N PRO A 120 23.13 0.84 -7.06
CA PRO A 120 24.44 1.23 -7.57
C PRO A 120 24.88 0.22 -8.64
N ASP A 121 25.68 0.66 -9.62
CA ASP A 121 26.07 -0.20 -10.74
C ASP A 121 26.58 -1.58 -10.29
N GLY A 122 25.99 -2.64 -10.85
CA GLY A 122 26.29 -4.04 -10.54
C GLY A 122 25.53 -4.63 -9.35
N TRP A 123 24.85 -3.83 -8.54
CA TRP A 123 24.01 -4.33 -7.44
C TRP A 123 22.63 -4.78 -7.91
N ARG A 124 22.06 -5.75 -7.22
CA ARG A 124 20.71 -6.25 -7.42
C ARG A 124 19.93 -6.14 -6.13
N GLN A 125 18.86 -5.36 -6.12
CA GLN A 125 17.92 -5.34 -5.01
C GLN A 125 17.00 -6.56 -5.06
N ILE A 126 16.92 -7.29 -3.95
CA ILE A 126 15.95 -8.37 -3.75
C ILE A 126 15.37 -8.22 -2.35
N GLY A 127 14.07 -7.93 -2.29
CA GLY A 127 13.42 -7.54 -1.03
C GLY A 127 13.98 -6.21 -0.50
N SER A 128 14.41 -6.21 0.76
CA SER A 128 15.01 -5.05 1.43
C SER A 128 16.53 -4.96 1.33
N SER A 129 17.19 -5.99 0.81
CA SER A 129 18.66 -6.07 0.75
C SER A 129 19.18 -5.88 -0.68
N PHE A 130 20.41 -5.42 -0.80
CA PHE A 130 21.12 -5.30 -2.08
C PHE A 130 22.26 -6.32 -2.14
N TYR A 131 22.38 -7.02 -3.27
CA TYR A 131 23.38 -8.04 -3.48
C TYR A 131 24.31 -7.70 -4.64
N LEU A 132 25.60 -7.95 -4.49
CA LEU A 132 26.59 -7.79 -5.54
C LEU A 132 27.39 -9.08 -5.67
N LYS A 133 27.38 -9.70 -6.85
CA LYS A 133 28.29 -10.80 -7.17
C LYS A 133 29.52 -10.27 -7.87
N SER A 134 30.70 -10.68 -7.40
CA SER A 134 31.96 -10.31 -8.03
C SER A 134 32.13 -10.98 -9.40
N THR A 135 32.73 -10.24 -10.33
CA THR A 135 33.29 -10.78 -11.58
C THR A 135 34.72 -11.30 -11.38
N GLU A 136 35.44 -10.70 -10.43
CA GLU A 136 36.77 -11.09 -9.99
C GLU A 136 36.73 -12.31 -9.03
N ARG A 137 37.90 -12.91 -8.79
CA ARG A 137 38.08 -13.97 -7.82
C ARG A 137 39.21 -13.62 -6.85
N LYS A 138 38.97 -13.79 -5.54
CA LYS A 138 39.91 -13.45 -4.46
C LYS A 138 39.82 -14.47 -3.33
N ASN A 139 40.75 -14.39 -2.38
CA ASN A 139 40.62 -15.16 -1.15
C ASN A 139 39.51 -14.57 -0.25
N TRP A 140 39.08 -15.29 0.79
CA TRP A 140 37.95 -14.88 1.61
C TRP A 140 38.17 -13.51 2.28
N ARG A 141 39.39 -13.24 2.77
CA ARG A 141 39.72 -12.00 3.48
C ARG A 141 39.71 -10.80 2.54
N GLU A 142 40.32 -10.95 1.36
CA GLU A 142 40.33 -9.92 0.32
C GLU A 142 38.93 -9.66 -0.23
N SER A 143 38.12 -10.72 -0.40
CA SER A 143 36.72 -10.63 -0.81
C SER A 143 35.90 -9.81 0.18
N ARG A 144 36.05 -10.08 1.48
CA ARG A 144 35.41 -9.31 2.55
C ARG A 144 35.86 -7.85 2.54
N ALA A 145 37.17 -7.61 2.40
CA ALA A 145 37.71 -6.25 2.33
C ALA A 145 37.15 -5.47 1.13
N ASP A 146 36.88 -6.14 0.00
CA ASP A 146 36.22 -5.52 -1.15
C ASP A 146 34.78 -5.11 -0.85
N CYS A 147 33.99 -5.99 -0.22
CA CYS A 147 32.64 -5.66 0.22
C CYS A 147 32.65 -4.47 1.19
N LEU A 148 33.51 -4.49 2.21
CA LEU A 148 33.63 -3.40 3.19
C LEU A 148 33.98 -2.06 2.53
N ARG A 149 34.87 -2.05 1.53
CA ARG A 149 35.21 -0.84 0.76
C ARG A 149 34.03 -0.27 -0.02
N ARG A 150 33.04 -1.11 -0.36
CA ARG A 150 31.80 -0.73 -1.05
C ARG A 150 30.66 -0.40 -0.07
N GLY A 151 30.93 -0.36 1.23
CA GLY A 151 29.94 -0.06 2.27
C GLY A 151 28.95 -1.21 2.51
N SER A 152 29.43 -2.45 2.39
CA SER A 152 28.66 -3.68 2.56
C SER A 152 29.50 -4.74 3.28
N ASP A 153 29.01 -5.96 3.49
CA ASP A 153 29.83 -7.10 3.94
C ASP A 153 29.60 -8.32 3.03
N LEU A 154 30.31 -9.43 3.25
CA LEU A 154 29.96 -10.70 2.59
C LEU A 154 28.57 -11.15 3.04
N VAL A 155 27.79 -11.69 2.10
CA VAL A 155 26.40 -12.07 2.36
C VAL A 155 26.26 -13.03 3.55
N ARG A 156 25.34 -12.70 4.45
CA ARG A 156 24.92 -13.59 5.52
C ARG A 156 23.65 -14.30 5.07
N ILE A 157 23.51 -15.59 5.39
CA ILE A 157 22.31 -16.34 5.06
C ILE A 157 21.56 -16.65 6.36
N SER A 158 20.41 -16.01 6.53
CA SER A 158 19.57 -16.04 7.72
C SER A 158 18.32 -16.90 7.56
N GLY A 159 18.03 -17.37 6.34
CA GLY A 159 16.88 -18.25 6.08
C GLY A 159 16.84 -18.86 4.68
N PRO A 160 15.85 -19.73 4.42
CA PRO A 160 15.72 -20.44 3.14
C PRO A 160 15.51 -19.55 1.91
N GLU A 161 14.76 -18.46 2.05
CA GLU A 161 14.51 -17.52 0.95
C GLU A 161 15.82 -16.85 0.48
N GLU A 162 16.62 -16.39 1.44
CA GLU A 162 17.93 -15.81 1.19
C GLU A 162 18.91 -16.84 0.61
N GLN A 163 18.86 -18.08 1.09
CA GLN A 163 19.63 -19.17 0.49
C GLN A 163 19.32 -19.35 -0.99
N GLU A 164 18.05 -19.34 -1.38
CA GLU A 164 17.64 -19.46 -2.77
C GLU A 164 18.16 -18.29 -3.63
N ILE A 165 18.10 -17.07 -3.09
CA ILE A 165 18.64 -15.87 -3.72
C ILE A 165 20.14 -16.01 -3.98
N VAL A 166 20.92 -16.34 -2.96
CA VAL A 166 22.38 -16.47 -3.05
C VAL A 166 22.78 -17.60 -4.00
N SER A 167 22.06 -18.72 -4.00
CA SER A 167 22.28 -19.82 -4.95
C SER A 167 22.01 -19.41 -6.40
N LYS A 168 20.93 -18.66 -6.66
CA LYS A 168 20.64 -18.12 -8.00
C LYS A 168 21.73 -17.15 -8.46
N LEU A 169 22.17 -16.24 -7.58
CA LEU A 169 23.25 -15.29 -7.87
C LEU A 169 24.56 -16.01 -8.17
N SER A 170 24.91 -17.04 -7.40
CA SER A 170 26.11 -17.87 -7.58
C SER A 170 26.19 -18.50 -8.98
N GLY A 171 25.05 -18.70 -9.66
CA GLY A 171 24.99 -18.89 -11.11
C GLY A 171 25.73 -20.13 -11.62
N GLY A 172 25.93 -21.14 -10.78
CA GLY A 172 26.70 -22.33 -11.14
C GLY A 172 28.01 -22.49 -10.40
N ASN A 173 28.63 -21.37 -10.01
CA ASN A 173 29.98 -21.35 -9.47
C ASN A 173 29.96 -21.23 -7.94
N GLU A 174 31.02 -21.69 -7.29
CA GLU A 174 31.21 -21.45 -5.87
C GLU A 174 31.56 -19.98 -5.61
N SER A 175 30.82 -19.35 -4.71
CA SER A 175 31.08 -17.97 -4.29
C SER A 175 31.19 -17.88 -2.77
N TRP A 176 32.18 -17.14 -2.29
CA TRP A 176 32.35 -16.88 -0.86
C TRP A 176 31.10 -16.23 -0.27
N ILE A 177 30.71 -16.74 0.90
CA ILE A 177 29.69 -16.16 1.78
C ILE A 177 30.35 -15.71 3.09
N GLY A 178 29.62 -14.96 3.89
CA GLY A 178 30.11 -14.32 5.11
C GLY A 178 30.38 -15.26 6.28
N LEU A 179 30.73 -16.52 6.05
CA LEU A 179 30.90 -17.54 7.07
C LEU A 179 32.34 -18.09 7.08
N ARG A 180 33.01 -18.03 8.23
CA ARG A 180 34.37 -18.55 8.43
C ARG A 180 34.55 -19.22 9.78
N THR A 181 35.61 -20.01 9.94
CA THR A 181 35.99 -20.53 11.24
C THR A 181 36.82 -19.51 12.03
N GLU A 182 36.59 -19.47 13.34
CA GLU A 182 37.35 -18.66 14.30
C GLU A 182 37.70 -19.51 15.53
N TRP A 183 38.88 -19.28 16.11
CA TRP A 183 39.30 -19.94 17.34
C TRP A 183 38.51 -19.39 18.53
N MET A 184 37.87 -20.28 19.30
CA MET A 184 37.14 -19.96 20.53
C MET A 184 37.94 -20.45 21.74
N PRO A 185 38.59 -19.55 22.51
CA PRO A 185 39.40 -19.93 23.67
C PRO A 185 38.62 -20.59 24.81
N ALA A 186 37.34 -20.25 24.97
CA ALA A 186 36.49 -20.75 26.06
C ALA A 186 36.17 -22.26 25.96
N GLY A 187 36.25 -22.84 24.75
CA GLY A 187 35.94 -24.25 24.49
C GLY A 187 37.04 -24.97 23.70
N PRO A 188 38.30 -24.55 23.89
CA PRO A 188 39.42 -24.56 22.93
C PRO A 188 39.15 -25.27 21.59
N LYS A 189 38.29 -24.68 20.77
CA LYS A 189 37.87 -25.26 19.49
C LYS A 189 37.63 -24.19 18.44
N TYR A 190 37.61 -24.59 17.17
CA TYR A 190 37.14 -23.74 16.09
C TYR A 190 35.61 -23.75 16.04
N VAL A 191 35.03 -22.60 15.75
CA VAL A 191 33.59 -22.43 15.56
C VAL A 191 33.30 -21.64 14.30
N TRP A 192 32.16 -21.89 13.68
CA TRP A 192 31.66 -21.09 12.56
C TRP A 192 31.07 -19.77 13.06
N LYS A 193 31.48 -18.68 12.42
CA LYS A 193 31.02 -17.34 12.74
C LYS A 193 30.75 -16.53 11.48
N TRP A 194 29.64 -15.83 11.50
CA TRP A 194 29.28 -14.90 10.45
C TRP A 194 30.12 -13.62 10.54
N VAL A 195 30.15 -12.86 9.44
CA VAL A 195 30.86 -11.59 9.36
C VAL A 195 30.35 -10.54 10.34
N ASP A 196 29.07 -10.60 10.74
CA ASP A 196 28.46 -9.75 11.78
C ASP A 196 28.81 -10.19 13.21
N GLY A 197 29.55 -11.30 13.35
CA GLY A 197 29.97 -11.86 14.63
C GLY A 197 28.98 -12.83 15.26
N SER A 198 27.80 -13.04 14.67
CA SER A 198 26.85 -14.04 15.15
C SER A 198 27.36 -15.47 14.91
N ALA A 199 27.01 -16.38 15.82
CA ALA A 199 27.31 -17.80 15.66
C ALA A 199 26.38 -18.43 14.61
N LEU A 200 26.84 -19.49 13.94
CA LEU A 200 25.99 -20.30 13.08
C LEU A 200 24.96 -21.06 13.92
N SER A 201 23.75 -20.51 14.06
CA SER A 201 22.67 -21.08 14.88
C SER A 201 21.74 -22.03 14.10
N GLN A 202 21.62 -21.84 12.77
CA GLN A 202 20.77 -22.64 11.90
C GLN A 202 21.60 -23.61 11.05
N ARG A 203 21.37 -24.92 11.24
CA ARG A 203 22.10 -25.99 10.55
C ARG A 203 21.45 -26.47 9.25
N PHE A 204 20.39 -25.79 8.76
CA PHE A 204 19.55 -26.27 7.66
C PHE A 204 20.29 -26.65 6.37
N TRP A 205 21.49 -26.11 6.12
CA TRP A 205 22.28 -26.30 4.89
C TRP A 205 23.73 -26.75 5.14
N ALA A 206 24.05 -27.04 6.41
CA ALA A 206 25.39 -27.29 6.92
C ALA A 206 25.44 -28.61 7.72
N GLU A 207 24.70 -29.62 7.27
CA GLU A 207 24.86 -30.99 7.78
C GLU A 207 26.35 -31.34 7.67
N GLU A 208 26.97 -31.56 8.83
CA GLU A 208 28.34 -32.08 8.96
C GLU A 208 29.52 -31.15 8.61
N LEU A 209 29.39 -29.82 8.79
CA LEU A 209 30.56 -28.93 8.71
C LEU A 209 31.40 -28.96 10.00
N GLU A 210 32.31 -29.92 10.11
CA GLU A 210 33.39 -29.94 11.11
C GLU A 210 34.19 -28.63 11.02
N ALA A 211 34.14 -27.81 12.07
CA ALA A 211 34.88 -26.55 12.12
C ALA A 211 36.35 -26.84 12.42
N THR A 212 37.20 -26.68 11.41
CA THR A 212 38.66 -26.78 11.57
C THR A 212 39.34 -25.44 11.32
N SER A 213 40.64 -25.35 11.56
CA SER A 213 41.40 -24.12 11.40
C SER A 213 41.38 -23.62 9.95
N TRP A 214 41.30 -22.29 9.77
CA TRP A 214 41.51 -21.62 8.49
C TRP A 214 40.51 -21.95 7.38
N GLN A 215 39.27 -22.27 7.74
CA GLN A 215 38.21 -22.58 6.79
C GLN A 215 37.25 -21.41 6.57
N ALA A 216 36.69 -21.36 5.37
CA ALA A 216 35.60 -20.48 4.99
C ALA A 216 34.56 -21.25 4.17
N ALA A 217 33.31 -20.78 4.21
CA ALA A 217 32.22 -21.40 3.46
C ALA A 217 31.93 -20.64 2.16
N ALA A 218 31.54 -21.37 1.13
CA ALA A 218 31.08 -20.86 -0.14
C ALA A 218 29.72 -21.47 -0.50
N CYS A 219 28.88 -20.74 -1.23
CA CYS A 219 27.60 -21.22 -1.75
C CYS A 219 27.75 -21.70 -3.20
N CYS A 220 27.00 -22.73 -3.60
CA CYS A 220 27.00 -23.29 -4.96
C CYS A 220 25.57 -23.45 -5.58
N ARG A 221 25.49 -23.99 -6.81
CA ARG A 221 24.27 -24.09 -7.67
C ARG A 221 23.12 -24.95 -7.13
N ARG A 222 23.16 -25.44 -5.89
CA ARG A 222 22.15 -26.37 -5.35
C ARG A 222 21.71 -26.06 -3.92
N GLY A 223 22.04 -24.87 -3.39
CA GLY A 223 21.72 -24.53 -2.00
C GLY A 223 22.74 -25.04 -0.98
N ASN A 224 23.56 -26.03 -1.34
CA ASN A 224 24.55 -26.59 -0.42
C ASN A 224 25.75 -25.66 -0.25
N TRP A 225 26.25 -25.58 0.98
CA TRP A 225 27.49 -24.89 1.30
C TRP A 225 28.67 -25.85 1.18
N THR A 226 29.78 -25.36 0.62
CA THR A 226 31.05 -26.07 0.60
C THR A 226 32.03 -25.38 1.53
N THR A 227 32.87 -26.16 2.19
CA THR A 227 33.93 -25.65 3.07
C THR A 227 35.29 -25.94 2.46
N THR A 228 36.17 -24.95 2.54
CA THR A 228 37.52 -25.03 2.01
C THR A 228 38.42 -24.04 2.72
N PHE A 229 39.72 -24.07 2.42
CA PHE A 229 40.67 -23.15 3.01
C PHE A 229 40.36 -21.71 2.59
N GLN A 230 40.42 -20.79 3.55
CA GLN A 230 40.12 -19.37 3.34
C GLN A 230 41.02 -18.68 2.30
N ASN A 231 42.14 -19.29 1.93
CA ASN A 231 43.08 -18.79 0.91
C ASN A 231 42.71 -19.20 -0.52
N ALA A 232 41.71 -20.08 -0.70
CA ALA A 232 41.23 -20.46 -2.02
C ALA A 232 40.68 -19.25 -2.78
N ILE A 233 40.82 -19.26 -4.11
CA ILE A 233 40.43 -18.13 -4.95
C ILE A 233 39.06 -18.40 -5.59
N LYS A 234 38.04 -17.66 -5.16
CA LYS A 234 36.66 -17.79 -5.62
C LYS A 234 36.04 -16.42 -5.89
N SER A 235 34.95 -16.38 -6.63
CA SER A 235 34.07 -15.20 -6.62
C SER A 235 33.46 -15.03 -5.23
N TRP A 236 32.84 -13.89 -4.97
CA TRP A 236 32.18 -13.61 -3.70
C TRP A 236 30.88 -12.85 -3.92
N ILE A 237 30.02 -12.88 -2.91
CA ILE A 237 28.75 -12.17 -2.92
C ILE A 237 28.72 -11.23 -1.72
N CYS A 238 28.52 -9.95 -1.98
CA CYS A 238 28.32 -8.93 -0.96
C CYS A 238 26.82 -8.69 -0.72
N GLU A 239 26.49 -8.21 0.48
CA GLU A 239 25.15 -7.82 0.90
C GLU A 239 25.18 -6.49 1.66
N LYS A 240 24.20 -5.62 1.39
CA LYS A 240 23.99 -4.32 2.03
C LYS A 240 22.52 -4.13 2.43
#